data_AF-A0A1F2U0D3-F1
#
_entry.id   AF-A0A1F2U0D3-F1
#
_cell.length_a   1.000
_cell.length_b   1.000
_cell.length_c   1.000
_cell.angle_alpha   90.00
_cell.angle_beta   90.00
_cell.angle_gamma   90.00
#
_symmetry.space_group_name_H-M   'P 1'
#
loop_
_entity.id
_entity.type
_entity.pdbx_description
1 polymer ?
#
loop_
_entity_poly.entity_id
_entity_poly.type
_entity_poly.pdbx_seq_one_letter_code
_entity_poly.pdbx_strand_id
1 'polypeptide(L)' 'MSSRFLACGCLAGVYETYDSHTVVILDAKGADCADSAHEQGKQLPDAVRAPVAVPRSRSSQHPAKP' A
#
# COMPACT_ATOMS: atom_id res chain seq x y z
N MET A 1 -7.82 0.69 -6.33
CA MET A 1 -6.58 -0.04 -6.00
C MET A 1 -5.36 0.79 -6.35
N SER A 2 -4.22 0.52 -5.71
CA SER A 2 -2.92 1.16 -5.96
C SER A 2 -1.79 0.14 -5.82
N SER A 3 -0.59 0.47 -6.30
CA SER A 3 0.61 -0.35 -6.14
C SER A 3 1.81 0.52 -5.72
N ARG A 4 2.83 -0.10 -5.15
CA ARG A 4 4.08 0.56 -4.75
C ARG A 4 5.26 -0.39 -4.78
N PHE A 5 6.44 0.17 -4.98
CA PHE A 5 7.69 -0.55 -4.79
C PHE A 5 8.08 -0.58 -3.31
N LEU A 6 8.55 -1.73 -2.84
CA LEU A 6 9.16 -1.91 -1.54
C LEU A 6 10.65 -1.54 -1.61
N ALA A 7 11.27 -1.29 -0.45
CA ALA A 7 12.70 -0.96 -0.38
C ALA A 7 13.61 -2.05 -0.94
N CYS A 8 13.16 -3.32 -0.93
CA CYS A 8 13.87 -4.46 -1.51
C CYS A 8 13.64 -4.64 -3.03
N GLY A 9 12.95 -3.70 -3.68
CA GLY A 9 12.71 -3.73 -5.13
C GLY A 9 11.49 -4.56 -5.57
N CYS A 10 10.80 -5.24 -4.66
CA CYS A 10 9.54 -5.92 -5.00
C CYS A 10 8.40 -4.94 -5.31
N LEU A 11 7.49 -5.36 -6.18
CA LEU A 11 6.24 -4.66 -6.44
C LEU A 11 5.13 -5.25 -5.57
N ALA A 12 4.45 -4.40 -4.80
CA ALA A 12 3.32 -4.77 -3.97
C ALA A 12 2.06 -4.02 -4.39
N GLY A 13 0.97 -4.75 -4.60
CA GLY A 13 -0.36 -4.22 -4.88
C GLY A 13 -1.22 -4.17 -3.64
N VAL A 14 -2.10 -3.18 -3.60
CA VAL A 14 -3.07 -2.95 -2.51
C VAL A 14 -4.48 -3.17 -3.06
N TYR A 15 -5.16 -4.16 -2.50
CA TYR A 15 -6.47 -4.64 -2.95
C TYR A 15 -7.48 -4.57 -1.82
N GLU A 16 -8.75 -4.45 -2.18
CA GLU A 16 -9.87 -4.59 -1.24
C GLU A 16 -10.51 -5.96 -1.47
N THR A 17 -10.73 -6.70 -0.39
CA THR A 17 -11.46 -7.96 -0.41
C THR A 17 -12.96 -7.71 -0.43
N TYR A 18 -13.74 -8.75 -0.69
CA TYR A 18 -15.20 -8.66 -0.68
C TYR A 18 -15.75 -8.18 0.68
N ASP A 19 -15.13 -8.59 1.78
CA ASP A 19 -15.47 -8.17 3.15
C ASP A 19 -14.98 -6.74 3.50
N SER A 20 -14.63 -5.94 2.49
CA SER A 20 -14.11 -4.57 2.65
C SER A 20 -12.82 -4.49 3.50
N HIS A 21 -12.04 -5.57 3.53
CA HIS A 21 -10.70 -5.54 4.13
C HIS A 21 -9.67 -5.18 3.08
N THR A 22 -8.69 -4.35 3.46
CA THR A 22 -7.56 -4.11 2.57
C THR A 22 -6.48 -5.16 2.77
N VAL A 23 -6.02 -5.77 1.69
CA VAL A 23 -4.89 -6.70 1.67
C VAL A 23 -3.78 -6.19 0.77
N VAL A 24 -2.54 -6.52 1.12
CA VAL A 24 -1.37 -6.20 0.30
C VAL A 24 -0.85 -7.52 -0.25
N ILE A 25 -0.69 -7.62 -1.57
CA ILE A 25 -0.18 -8.82 -2.24
C ILE A 25 1.11 -8.47 -2.96
N LEU A 26 2.10 -9.37 -2.91
CA LEU A 26 3.31 -9.23 -3.70
C LEU A 26 3.02 -9.58 -5.16
N ASP A 27 2.93 -8.58 -6.04
CA ASP A 27 2.67 -8.79 -7.47
C ASP A 27 3.90 -9.27 -8.23
N ALA A 28 5.09 -8.82 -7.82
CA ALA A 28 6.35 -9.23 -8.43
C ALA A 28 7.50 -9.19 -7.41
N LYS A 29 8.30 -10.25 -7.38
CA LYS A 29 9.55 -10.29 -6.60
C LYS A 29 10.65 -9.57 -7.37
N GLY A 30 11.34 -8.65 -6.71
CA GLY A 30 12.53 -8.00 -7.28
C GLY A 30 13.67 -9.00 -7.44
N ALA A 31 14.51 -8.83 -8.47
CA ALA A 31 15.64 -9.73 -8.75
C ALA A 31 16.62 -9.82 -7.57
N ASP A 32 16.85 -8.71 -6.88
CA ASP A 32 17.76 -8.60 -5.74
C ASP A 32 17.06 -8.80 -4.37
N CYS A 33 15.80 -9.22 -4.36
CA CYS A 33 15.09 -9.43 -3.10
C CYS A 33 15.57 -10.73 -2.44
N ALA A 34 16.40 -10.58 -1.40
CA ALA A 34 16.91 -11.70 -0.61
C ALA A 34 15.88 -12.30 0.37
N ASP A 35 14.72 -11.67 0.54
CA ASP A 35 13.69 -12.17 1.44
C ASP A 35 13.00 -13.40 0.82
N SER A 36 13.15 -14.54 1.48
CA SER A 36 12.56 -15.81 1.03
C SER A 36 11.07 -15.91 1.35
N ALA A 37 10.54 -15.05 2.23
CA ALA A 37 9.10 -14.95 2.48
C ALA A 37 8.38 -14.11 1.41
N HIS A 38 9.12 -13.29 0.66
CA HIS A 38 8.58 -12.55 -0.48
C HIS A 38 8.40 -13.46 -1.68
N GLU A 39 7.24 -14.09 -1.74
CA GLU A 39 6.83 -14.94 -2.85
C GLU A 39 5.69 -14.30 -3.63
N GLN A 40 5.75 -14.38 -4.96
CA GLN A 40 4.75 -13.77 -5.83
C GLN A 40 3.36 -14.35 -5.55
N GLY A 41 2.35 -13.48 -5.47
CA GLY A 41 0.97 -13.84 -5.15
C GLY A 41 0.72 -14.08 -3.65
N LYS A 42 1.72 -13.97 -2.78
CA LYS A 42 1.51 -14.04 -1.33
C LYS A 42 1.05 -12.71 -0.77
N GLN A 43 0.16 -12.79 0.21
CA GLN A 43 -0.22 -11.65 1.02
C GLN A 43 0.96 -11.26 1.92
N LEU A 44 1.30 -9.98 1.90
CA LEU A 44 2.31 -9.40 2.77
C LEU A 44 1.70 -9.04 4.13
N PRO A 45 2.47 -9.15 5.23
CA PRO A 45 1.99 -8.77 6.55
C PRO A 45 1.66 -7.28 6.60
N ASP A 46 0.68 -6.91 7.44
CA ASP A 46 0.14 -5.55 7.54
C ASP A 46 1.21 -4.49 7.83
N ALA A 47 2.30 -4.85 8.52
CA ALA A 47 3.46 -3.97 8.78
C ALA A 47 4.13 -3.43 7.51
N VAL A 48 3.94 -4.06 6.35
CA VAL A 48 4.42 -3.54 5.07
C VAL A 48 3.58 -2.34 4.62
N ARG A 49 2.38 -2.08 5.17
CA ARG A 49 1.68 -0.78 5.10
C ARG A 49 2.52 0.30 5.79
N ALA A 50 3.62 0.71 5.14
CA ALA A 50 4.16 2.04 5.34
C ALA A 50 2.96 3.01 5.31
N PRO A 51 2.88 3.94 6.26
CA PRO A 51 1.71 4.75 6.47
C PRO A 51 1.38 5.40 5.13
N VAL A 52 0.18 5.12 4.63
CA VAL A 52 -0.42 6.00 3.64
C VAL A 52 -0.59 7.31 4.41
N ALA A 53 0.43 8.16 4.39
CA ALA A 53 0.27 9.56 4.67
C ALA A 53 -0.62 10.05 3.54
N VAL A 54 -1.94 9.86 3.69
CA VAL A 54 -2.90 10.75 3.09
C VAL A 54 -2.48 12.12 3.61
N PRO A 55 -1.96 13.03 2.77
CA PRO A 55 -1.98 14.41 3.19
C PRO A 55 -3.46 14.68 3.46
N ARG A 56 -3.81 14.88 4.73
CA ARG A 56 -5.08 15.50 5.09
C ARG A 56 -5.00 16.85 4.40
N SER A 57 -5.52 16.94 3.17
CA SER A 57 -5.88 18.21 2.56
C SER A 57 -6.73 18.89 3.60
N ARG A 58 -6.13 19.85 4.31
CA ARG A 58 -6.81 20.66 5.29
C ARG A 58 -8.07 21.14 4.59
N SER A 59 -9.21 20.84 5.18
CA SER A 59 -10.42 21.61 4.98
C SER A 59 -10.06 23.07 5.25
N SER A 60 -9.65 23.79 4.22
CA SER A 60 -9.76 25.24 4.22
C SER A 60 -11.24 25.52 4.13
N GLN A 61 -11.80 25.68 5.33
CA GLN A 61 -13.11 26.21 5.60
C GLN A 61 -13.38 27.39 4.67
N HIS A 62 -14.56 27.38 4.09
CA HIS A 62 -15.21 28.56 3.55
C HIS A 62 -15.65 29.40 4.76
N PRO A 63 -15.12 30.61 5.02
CA PRO A 63 -15.90 31.59 5.73
C PRO A 63 -16.80 32.28 4.72
N ALA A 64 -18.09 31.96 4.78
CA ALA A 64 -19.12 32.89 4.33
C ALA A 64 -18.97 34.20 5.13
N LYS A 65 -19.00 35.33 4.45
CA LYS A 65 -19.14 36.65 5.09
C LYS A 65 -19.56 37.69 4.05
N PRO A 66 -20.27 38.74 4.49
CA PRO A 66 -21.71 38.85 4.72
C PRO A 66 -22.47 39.47 3.53
#